data_AF-A0A967PI74-F1
#
_entry.id   AF-A0A967PI74-F1
#
_cell.length_a   1.000
_cell.length_b   1.000
_cell.length_c   1.000
_cell.angle_alpha   90.00
_cell.angle_beta   90.00
_cell.angle_gamma   90.00
#
_symmetry.space_group_name_H-M   'P 1'
#
loop_
_entity.id
_entity.type
_entity.pdbx_description
1 polymer ?
#
loop_
_entity_poly.entity_id
_entity_poly.type
_entity_poly.pdbx_seq_one_letter_code
_entity_poly.pdbx_strand_id
1 'polypeptide(L)' 'TIVIFPPSISLTTFVSAAADRPDLRAGAQDVYWEREGAFTGAISATMAREAGAEFSLAGHSERRHV' A
#
# COMPACT_ATOMS: atom_id res chain seq x y z
N THR A 1 2.38 -2.36 17.79
CA THR A 1 2.46 -2.19 16.34
C THR A 1 1.25 -1.45 15.83
N ILE A 2 1.47 -0.31 15.19
CA ILE A 2 0.44 0.52 14.54
C ILE A 2 0.71 0.44 13.04
N VAL A 3 -0.32 0.18 12.24
CA VAL A 3 -0.22 0.12 10.78
C VAL A 3 -0.86 1.36 10.16
N ILE A 4 -0.12 2.07 9.33
CA ILE A 4 -0.59 3.27 8.63
C ILE A 4 -0.72 2.95 7.14
N PHE A 5 -1.84 3.36 6.56
CA PHE A 5 -2.17 3.15 5.15
C PHE A 5 -2.18 4.49 4.42
N PRO A 6 -1.03 5.09 4.08
CA PRO A 6 -0.97 6.33 3.32
C PRO A 6 -1.46 6.13 1.87
N PRO A 7 -1.85 7.20 1.17
CA PRO A 7 -2.00 7.16 -0.28
C PRO A 7 -0.72 6.63 -0.93
N SER A 8 -0.85 5.89 -2.03
CA SER A 8 0.28 5.24 -2.72
C SER A 8 1.40 6.22 -3.10
N ILE A 9 1.03 7.44 -3.49
CA ILE A 9 1.97 8.53 -3.84
C ILE A 9 2.84 8.99 -2.66
N SER A 10 2.48 8.66 -1.43
CA SER A 10 3.19 9.04 -0.20
C SER A 10 3.75 7.84 0.56
N LEU A 11 3.60 6.62 0.05
CA LEU A 11 4.01 5.39 0.73
C LEU A 11 5.52 5.36 1.02
N THR A 12 6.35 5.65 0.02
CA THR A 12 7.81 5.66 0.17
C THR A 12 8.27 6.77 1.12
N THR A 13 7.64 7.95 1.07
CA THR A 13 7.90 9.05 2.00
C THR A 13 7.58 8.65 3.45
N PHE A 14 6.44 7.99 3.67
CA PHE A 14 6.07 7.48 4.99
C PHE A 14 7.08 6.44 5.49
N VAL A 15 7.44 5.45 4.66
CA VAL A 15 8.41 4.41 5.02
C VAL A 15 9.76 5.02 5.41
N SER A 16 10.26 5.98 4.63
CA SER A 16 11.50 6.70 4.95
C SER A 16 11.40 7.48 6.26
N ALA A 17 10.28 8.17 6.50
CA ALA A 17 10.07 8.94 7.74
C ALA A 17 9.88 8.05 8.98
N ALA A 18 9.41 6.81 8.80
CA ALA A 18 9.19 5.84 9.86
C ALA A 18 10.38 4.90 10.11
N ALA A 19 11.53 5.11 9.46
CA ALA A 19 12.68 4.20 9.52
C ALA A 19 13.16 3.91 10.95
N ASP A 20 13.16 4.92 11.83
CA ASP A 20 13.59 4.79 13.24
C ASP A 20 12.43 4.44 14.19
N ARG A 21 11.27 4.06 13.65
CA ARG A 21 10.03 3.79 14.39
C ARG A 21 9.57 2.35 14.15
N PRO A 22 10.17 1.35 14.83
CA PRO A 22 9.82 -0.06 14.63
C PRO A 22 8.39 -0.41 15.10
N ASP A 23 7.74 0.47 15.85
CA ASP A 23 6.34 0.35 16.23
C ASP A 23 5.37 0.69 15.10
N LEU A 24 5.84 1.40 14.05
CA LEU A 24 5.08 1.80 12.87
C LEU A 24 5.36 0.86 11.70
N ARG A 25 4.30 0.43 11.02
CA ARG A 25 4.38 -0.38 9.79
C ARG A 25 3.54 0.25 8.70
N ALA A 26 3.93 0.03 7.44
CA ALA A 26 3.25 0.59 6.28
C ALA A 26 2.30 -0.43 5.63
N GLY A 27 1.18 0.06 5.11
CA GLY A 27 0.27 -0.71 4.27
C GLY A 27 -0.22 0.06 3.04
N ALA A 28 -0.62 -0.64 2.00
CA ALA A 28 -1.25 -0.07 0.82
C ALA A 28 -2.77 0.01 0.98
N GLN A 29 -3.39 1.12 0.55
CA GLN A 29 -4.85 1.28 0.62
C GLN A 29 -5.63 0.39 -0.37
N ASP A 30 -4.97 -0.05 -1.43
CA ASP A 30 -5.52 -0.99 -2.41
C ASP A 30 -4.37 -1.60 -3.19
N VAL A 31 -4.54 -2.85 -3.62
CA VAL A 31 -3.68 -3.50 -4.61
C VAL A 31 -4.53 -4.26 -5.60
N TYR A 32 -4.08 -4.29 -6.85
CA TYR A 32 -4.65 -5.13 -7.87
C TYR A 32 -4.18 -6.57 -7.68
N TRP A 33 -5.07 -7.52 -7.96
CA TRP A 33 -4.81 -8.95 -7.68
C TRP A 33 -3.79 -9.57 -8.64
N GLU A 34 -3.68 -9.05 -9.87
CA GLU A 34 -2.64 -9.47 -10.80
C GLU A 34 -1.28 -8.90 -10.40
N ARG A 35 -0.23 -9.71 -10.57
CA ARG A 35 1.15 -9.29 -10.29
C ARG A 35 1.64 -8.22 -11.27
N GLU A 36 1.25 -8.36 -12.54
CA GLU A 36 1.60 -7.48 -13.66
C GLU A 36 0.56 -7.64 -14.79
N GLY A 37 0.45 -6.66 -15.67
CA GLY A 37 -0.47 -6.72 -16.82
C GLY A 37 -0.92 -5.35 -17.33
N ALA A 38 -1.86 -5.36 -18.26
CA ALA A 38 -2.39 -4.15 -18.92
C ALA A 38 -3.45 -3.43 -18.07
N PHE A 39 -3.07 -3.02 -16.85
CA PHE A 39 -3.94 -2.37 -15.87
C PHE A 39 -3.41 -0.98 -15.52
N THR A 40 -3.48 -0.05 -16.48
CA THR A 40 -2.94 1.32 -16.31
C THR A 40 -3.50 2.00 -15.06
N GLY A 41 -2.59 2.48 -14.19
CA GLY A 41 -2.94 3.17 -12.95
C GLY A 41 -3.17 2.25 -11.75
N ALA A 42 -3.21 0.93 -11.96
CA ALA A 42 -3.30 -0.04 -10.87
C ALA A 42 -1.94 -0.23 -10.18
N ILE A 43 -1.97 -0.62 -8.90
CA ILE A 43 -0.78 -0.91 -8.10
C ILE A 43 -0.76 -2.39 -7.78
N SER A 44 0.29 -3.10 -8.18
CA SER A 44 0.42 -4.51 -7.80
C SER A 44 0.91 -4.66 -6.37
N ALA A 45 0.61 -5.81 -5.75
CA ALA A 45 1.15 -6.15 -4.44
C ALA A 45 2.69 -6.15 -4.41
N THR A 46 3.33 -6.51 -5.52
CA THR A 46 4.80 -6.48 -5.65
C THR A 46 5.32 -5.04 -5.57
N MET A 47 4.73 -4.09 -6.30
CA MET A 47 5.13 -2.69 -6.25
C MET A 47 4.94 -2.09 -4.84
N ALA A 48 3.82 -2.39 -4.20
CA ALA A 48 3.56 -1.94 -2.83
C ALA A 48 4.60 -2.49 -1.85
N ARG A 49 4.96 -3.77 -2.00
CA ARG A 49 5.99 -4.42 -1.17
C ARG A 49 7.37 -3.81 -1.39
N GLU A 50 7.75 -3.54 -2.64
CA GLU A 50 9.01 -2.86 -2.97
C GLU A 50 9.08 -1.44 -2.39
N ALA A 51 7.93 -0.75 -2.32
CA ALA A 51 7.81 0.55 -1.66
C ALA A 51 7.80 0.47 -0.12
N GLY A 52 7.88 -0.73 0.47
CA GLY A 52 7.97 -0.95 1.92
C GLY A 52 6.65 -1.26 2.63
N ALA A 53 5.54 -1.45 1.89
CA ALA A 53 4.30 -1.92 2.50
C ALA A 53 4.39 -3.41 2.90
N GLU A 54 3.85 -3.73 4.07
CA GLU A 54 3.76 -5.09 4.59
C GLU A 54 2.32 -5.60 4.63
N PHE A 55 1.36 -4.70 4.47
CA PHE A 55 -0.07 -4.95 4.51
C PHE A 55 -0.77 -4.32 3.30
N SER A 56 -1.99 -4.76 3.03
CA SER A 56 -2.88 -4.07 2.10
C SER A 56 -4.33 -4.15 2.60
N LEU A 57 -5.09 -3.08 2.40
CA LEU A 57 -6.55 -3.11 2.52
C LEU A 57 -7.13 -3.75 1.26
N ALA A 58 -8.17 -4.56 1.46
CA ALA A 58 -8.94 -5.16 0.37
C ALA A 58 -10.43 -5.01 0.67
N GLY A 59 -11.19 -4.61 -0.35
CA GLY A 59 -12.65 -4.47 -0.23
C GLY A 59 -13.09 -3.37 0.74
N HIS A 60 -12.41 -2.22 0.77
CA HIS A 60 -12.93 -1.02 1.45
C HIS A 60 -14.30 -0.66 0.87
N SER A 61 -15.24 -0.18 1.69
CA SER A 61 -16.61 0.13 1.22
C SER A 61 -16.59 1.12 0.05
N GLU A 62 -15.73 2.12 0.07
CA GLU A 62 -15.51 3.08 -1.04
C GLU A 62 -15.11 2.41 -2.37
N ARG A 63 -14.52 1.21 -2.34
CA ARG A 63 -14.16 0.42 -3.52
C ARG A 63 -15.23 -0.60 -3.94
N ARG A 64 -16.24 -0.87 -3.10
CA ARG A 64 -17.32 -1.84 -3.39
C ARG A 64 -18.51 -1.24 -4.14
N HIS A 65 -18.64 0.08 -4.12
CA HIS A 65 -19.76 0.79 -4.76
C HIS A 65 -19.42 1.27 -6.19
N VAL A 66 -18.39 0.68 -6.79
CA VAL A 66 -17.91 0.97 -8.15
C VAL A 66 -18.27 -0.19 -9.06
#